data_AF-A0AAV0XH57-F1
#
_entry.id   AF-A0AAV0XH57-F1
#
_cell.length_a   1.000
_cell.length_b   1.000
_cell.length_c   1.000
_cell.angle_alpha   90.00
_cell.angle_beta   90.00
_cell.angle_gamma   90.00
#
_symmetry.space_group_name_H-M   'P 1'
#
loop_
_entity.id
_entity.type
_entity.pdbx_description
1 polymer ?
#
loop_
_entity_poly.entity_id
_entity_poly.type
_entity_poly.pdbx_seq_one_letter_code
_entity_poly.pdbx_strand_id
1 'polypeptide(L)'
;MTNGTRLLINELRDNVIVATITGPAVGQLAHIPRIPIIPTDFPTSYKGLQFPVNISFVLTINKSQGQTFSMVSIDLRKECFSHGQLYVVLCRVGSPENQYILWPPTNTTDNIVYSEALR
;
A
#
# COMPACT_ATOMS: atom_id res chain seq x y z
N MET A 1 3.55 15.06 6.60
CA MET A 1 3.38 13.62 6.26
C MET A 1 2.45 13.50 5.08
N THR A 2 2.71 12.58 4.17
CA THR A 2 1.90 12.35 2.95
C THR A 2 1.29 10.96 2.95
N ASN A 3 0.28 10.72 2.10
CA ASN A 3 -0.32 9.39 1.92
C ASN A 3 0.75 8.37 1.51
N GLY A 4 0.73 7.18 2.13
CA GLY A 4 1.73 6.14 1.89
C GLY A 4 3.00 6.25 2.75
N THR A 5 3.10 7.26 3.62
CA THR A 5 4.19 7.30 4.62
C THR A 5 4.09 6.06 5.51
N ARG A 6 5.16 5.25 5.54
CA ARG A 6 5.24 4.04 6.38
C ARG A 6 5.72 4.42 7.77
N LEU A 7 5.14 3.79 8.78
CA LEU A 7 5.27 4.16 10.18
C LEU A 7 5.53 2.92 11.03
N LEU A 8 6.38 3.06 12.04
CA LEU A 8 6.51 2.10 13.13
C LEU A 8 5.75 2.64 14.34
N ILE A 9 4.68 1.95 14.76
CA ILE A 9 3.89 2.39 15.91
C ILE A 9 4.72 2.21 17.18
N ASN A 10 4.86 3.28 17.97
CA ASN A 10 5.53 3.26 19.26
C ASN A 10 4.51 3.12 20.41
N GLU A 11 3.46 3.94 20.39
CA GLU A 11 2.44 3.97 21.44
C GLU A 11 1.04 4.16 20.86
N LEU A 12 0.05 3.49 21.47
CA LEU A 12 -1.36 3.70 21.21
C LEU A 12 -1.99 4.38 22.43
N ARG A 13 -2.54 5.58 22.24
CA ARG A 13 -3.30 6.32 23.25
C ARG A 13 -4.75 6.48 22.76
N ASP A 14 -5.64 6.90 23.64
CA ASP A 14 -7.09 6.97 23.35
C ASP A 14 -7.43 7.74 22.06
N ASN A 15 -6.76 8.88 21.86
CA ASN A 15 -7.07 9.83 20.78
C ASN A 15 -5.88 10.14 19.85
N VAL A 16 -4.73 9.51 20.06
CA VAL A 16 -3.54 9.74 19.25
C VAL A 16 -2.69 8.48 19.16
N ILE A 17 -2.22 8.17 17.96
CA ILE A 17 -1.17 7.17 17.73
C ILE A 17 0.16 7.90 17.64
N VAL A 18 1.15 7.45 18.40
CA VAL A 18 2.53 7.93 18.31
C VAL A 18 3.32 6.91 17.52
N ALA A 19 3.93 7.36 16.43
CA ALA A 19 4.68 6.48 15.54
C ALA A 19 5.94 7.16 15.01
N THR A 20 6.96 6.35 14.70
CA THR A 20 8.21 6.82 14.10
C THR A 20 8.11 6.66 12.59
N ILE A 21 8.50 7.70 11.84
CA ILE A 21 8.51 7.66 10.38
C ILE A 21 9.61 6.72 9.88
N THR A 22 9.27 5.90 8.90
CA THR A 22 10.22 5.05 8.17
C THR A 22 10.41 5.58 6.75
N GLY A 23 11.63 5.54 6.22
CA GLY A 23 11.96 6.04 4.87
C GLY A 23 12.68 7.39 4.87
N PRO A 24 12.33 8.34 3.98
CA PRO A 24 13.12 9.56 3.76
C PRO A 24 13.29 10.47 4.99
N ALA A 25 12.33 10.46 5.90
CA ALA A 25 12.34 11.25 7.14
C ALA A 25 12.49 10.33 8.38
N VAL A 26 13.32 9.29 8.26
CA VAL A 26 13.51 8.28 9.31
C VAL A 26 13.87 8.91 10.66
N GLY A 27 13.29 8.37 11.74
CA GLY A 27 13.58 8.77 13.12
C GLY A 27 12.74 9.95 13.63
N GLN A 28 11.98 10.63 12.77
CA GLN A 28 11.04 11.65 13.20
C GLN A 28 9.78 11.03 13.83
N LEU A 29 9.30 11.63 14.91
CA LEU A 29 8.04 11.24 15.56
C LEU A 29 6.83 11.90 14.87
N ALA A 30 5.80 11.10 14.68
CA ALA A 30 4.51 11.47 14.15
C ALA A 30 3.41 11.24 15.19
N HIS A 31 2.57 12.26 15.37
CA HIS A 31 1.35 12.18 16.17
C HIS A 31 0.16 12.13 15.22
N ILE A 32 -0.59 11.03 15.26
CA ILE A 32 -1.66 10.75 14.30
C ILE A 32 -2.99 10.78 15.05
N PRO A 33 -3.76 11.88 14.96
CA PRO A 33 -5.10 11.96 15.51
C PRO A 33 -6.12 11.27 14.60
N ARG A 34 -7.35 11.08 15.11
CA ARG A 34 -8.47 10.66 14.28
C ARG A 34 -8.88 11.79 13.33
N ILE A 35 -9.10 11.45 12.06
CA ILE A 35 -9.63 12.36 11.06
C ILE A 35 -11.08 12.02 10.73
N PRO A 36 -11.92 13.01 10.39
CA PRO A 36 -13.26 12.74 9.92
C PRO A 36 -13.27 12.28 8.46
N ILE A 37 -14.00 11.21 8.19
CA ILE A 37 -14.31 10.72 6.84
C ILE A 37 -15.80 11.00 6.63
N ILE A 38 -16.10 11.83 5.64
CA ILE A 38 -17.45 12.26 5.29
C ILE A 38 -17.74 11.74 3.88
N PRO A 39 -18.56 10.68 3.73
CA PRO A 39 -18.98 10.20 2.42
C PRO A 39 -19.88 11.25 1.75
N THR A 40 -19.60 11.60 0.49
CA THR A 40 -20.43 12.50 -0.32
C THR A 40 -21.59 11.80 -1.01
N ASP A 41 -21.47 10.48 -1.21
CA ASP A 41 -22.36 9.71 -2.08
C ASP A 41 -23.45 8.96 -1.28
N PHE A 42 -23.71 9.38 -0.04
CA PHE A 42 -24.69 8.77 0.83
C PHE A 42 -25.96 9.65 0.93
N PRO A 43 -27.17 9.07 0.95
CA PRO A 43 -28.43 9.84 1.02
C PRO A 43 -28.55 10.71 2.28
N THR A 44 -27.77 10.41 3.31
CA THR A 44 -27.79 11.09 4.61
C THR A 44 -26.36 11.48 5.01
N SER A 45 -26.22 12.65 5.62
CA SER A 45 -24.92 13.13 6.11
C SER A 45 -24.40 12.23 7.23
N TYR A 46 -23.31 11.52 6.97
CA TYR A 46 -22.60 10.68 7.94
C TYR A 46 -21.16 11.16 8.10
N LYS A 47 -20.62 11.06 9.32
CA LYS A 47 -19.23 11.41 9.64
C LYS A 47 -18.63 10.31 10.52
N GLY A 48 -17.72 9.53 9.95
CA GLY A 48 -16.91 8.58 10.69
C GLY A 48 -15.62 9.23 11.19
N LEU A 49 -15.19 8.95 12.42
CA LEU A 49 -13.88 9.37 12.93
C LEU A 49 -12.95 8.16 12.97
N GLN A 50 -11.85 8.21 12.22
CA GLN A 50 -10.91 7.10 12.10
C GLN A 50 -9.46 7.58 12.11
N PHE A 51 -8.56 6.80 12.69
CA PHE A 51 -7.13 7.04 12.51
C PHE A 51 -6.74 6.77 11.05
N PRO A 52 -6.06 7.69 10.36
CA PRO A 52 -5.66 7.51 8.95
C PRO A 52 -4.46 6.57 8.80
N VAL A 53 -4.58 5.35 9.31
CA VAL A 53 -3.53 4.32 9.28
C VAL A 53 -4.10 3.02 8.72
N ASN A 54 -3.25 2.25 8.05
CA ASN A 54 -3.54 0.89 7.62
C ASN A 54 -2.30 0.03 7.84
N ILE A 55 -2.49 -1.27 8.03
CA ILE A 55 -1.40 -2.24 8.14
C ILE A 55 -0.61 -2.22 6.82
N SER A 56 0.72 -2.16 6.92
CA SER A 56 1.61 -1.96 5.76
C SER A 56 2.62 -3.09 5.53
N PHE A 57 2.47 -4.23 6.22
CA PHE A 57 3.30 -5.41 6.00
C PHE A 57 3.05 -6.06 4.64
N VAL A 58 1.78 -6.10 4.22
CA VAL A 58 1.36 -6.61 2.92
C VAL A 58 0.48 -5.55 2.26
N LEU A 59 0.83 -5.18 1.04
CA LEU A 59 0.13 -4.17 0.27
C LEU A 59 -0.31 -4.79 -1.05
N THR A 60 -1.48 -4.34 -1.52
CA THR A 60 -1.89 -4.66 -2.90
C THR A 60 -1.02 -3.86 -3.89
N ILE A 61 -0.89 -4.39 -5.11
CA ILE A 61 -0.14 -3.72 -6.19
C ILE A 61 -0.60 -2.27 -6.36
N ASN A 62 -1.92 -2.05 -6.43
CA ASN A 62 -2.50 -0.71 -6.58
C ASN A 62 -2.12 0.24 -5.42
N LYS A 63 -2.07 -0.25 -4.18
CA LYS A 63 -1.69 0.57 -3.02
C LYS A 63 -0.18 0.87 -2.99
N SER A 64 0.64 0.04 -3.64
CA SER A 64 2.08 0.27 -3.77
C SER A 64 2.44 1.30 -4.86
N GLN A 65 1.51 1.63 -5.76
CA GLN A 65 1.76 2.54 -6.87
C GLN A 65 2.25 3.92 -6.38
N GLY A 66 3.33 4.42 -6.98
CA GLY A 66 3.96 5.68 -6.60
C GLY A 66 4.87 5.59 -5.36
N GLN A 67 5.01 4.42 -4.75
CA GLN A 67 5.96 4.18 -3.66
C GLN A 67 7.21 3.47 -4.16
N THR A 68 8.29 3.54 -3.37
CA THR A 68 9.56 2.84 -3.60
C THR A 68 9.96 2.08 -2.34
N PHE A 69 10.45 0.87 -2.50
CA PHE A 69 10.81 -0.05 -1.43
C PHE A 69 12.27 -0.49 -1.61
N SER A 70 12.96 -0.74 -0.49
CA SER A 70 14.31 -1.30 -0.51
C SER A 70 14.31 -2.77 -0.89
N MET A 71 13.28 -3.51 -0.45
CA MET A 71 13.08 -4.93 -0.68
C MET A 71 11.59 -5.26 -0.67
N VAL A 72 11.17 -6.17 -1.54
CA VAL A 72 9.79 -6.64 -1.62
C VAL A 72 9.73 -8.14 -1.86
N SER A 73 8.67 -8.76 -1.33
CA SER A 73 8.22 -10.06 -1.78
C SER A 73 6.89 -9.90 -2.53
N ILE A 74 6.79 -10.53 -3.69
CA ILE A 74 5.67 -10.42 -4.63
C ILE A 74 4.97 -11.77 -4.68
N ASP A 75 3.70 -11.80 -4.28
CA ASP A 75 2.85 -13.00 -4.36
C ASP A 75 2.13 -13.04 -5.71
N LEU A 76 2.56 -13.93 -6.61
CA LEU A 76 1.97 -14.16 -7.93
C LEU A 76 1.22 -15.49 -8.02
N ARG A 77 0.87 -16.11 -6.87
CA ARG A 77 0.04 -17.33 -6.87
C ARG A 77 -1.34 -17.11 -7.46
N LYS A 78 -1.80 -15.85 -7.50
CA LYS A 78 -2.96 -15.40 -8.26
C LYS A 78 -2.48 -14.47 -9.37
N GLU A 79 -3.10 -14.59 -10.53
CA GLU A 79 -2.77 -13.80 -11.71
C GLU A 79 -3.05 -12.30 -11.49
N CYS A 80 -2.26 -11.47 -12.16
CA CYS A 80 -2.51 -10.02 -12.19
C CYS A 80 -3.82 -9.75 -12.93
N PHE A 81 -4.68 -8.92 -12.35
CA PHE A 81 -6.02 -8.71 -12.90
C PHE A 81 -6.07 -7.60 -13.94
N SER A 82 -5.03 -6.80 -14.13
CA SER A 82 -5.03 -5.75 -15.15
C SER A 82 -3.67 -5.52 -15.75
N HIS A 83 -3.68 -4.99 -16.97
CA HIS A 83 -2.47 -4.60 -17.68
C HIS A 83 -1.60 -3.67 -16.83
N GLY A 84 -0.29 -3.90 -16.86
CA GLY A 84 0.69 -3.05 -16.21
C GLY A 84 0.85 -3.27 -14.71
N GLN A 85 0.04 -4.12 -14.06
CA GLN A 85 0.22 -4.40 -12.62
C GLN A 85 1.52 -5.13 -12.31
N LEU A 86 1.85 -6.14 -13.11
CA LEU A 86 3.11 -6.85 -12.99
C LEU A 86 4.29 -5.88 -13.15
N TYR A 87 4.21 -5.01 -14.16
CA TYR A 87 5.21 -3.95 -14.35
C TYR A 87 5.28 -2.99 -13.15
N VAL A 88 4.12 -2.52 -12.67
CA VAL A 88 4.05 -1.61 -11.52
C VAL A 88 4.77 -2.24 -10.33
N VAL A 89 4.48 -3.49 -9.97
CA VAL A 89 5.07 -4.12 -8.78
C VAL A 89 6.58 -4.38 -8.94
N LEU A 90 7.03 -4.82 -10.12
CA LEU A 90 8.45 -5.07 -10.38
C LEU A 90 9.29 -3.78 -10.36
N CYS A 91 8.70 -2.65 -10.75
CA CYS A 91 9.36 -1.35 -10.70
C CYS A 91 9.36 -0.69 -9.32
N ARG A 92 8.82 -1.34 -8.27
CA ARG A 92 8.79 -0.77 -6.91
C ARG A 92 10.14 -0.84 -6.19
N VAL A 93 11.09 -1.61 -6.70
CA VAL A 93 12.43 -1.81 -6.11
C VAL A 93 13.52 -1.51 -7.12
N GLY A 94 14.60 -0.86 -6.65
CA GLY A 94 15.70 -0.42 -7.52
C GLY A 94 16.65 -1.54 -7.99
N SER A 95 16.77 -2.64 -7.25
CA SER A 95 17.61 -3.79 -7.61
C SER A 95 16.78 -5.08 -7.73
N PRO A 96 16.95 -5.88 -8.79
CA PRO A 96 16.31 -7.20 -8.92
C PRO A 96 16.66 -8.17 -7.78
N GLU A 97 17.86 -8.05 -7.18
CA GLU A 97 18.31 -8.92 -6.09
C GLU A 97 17.47 -8.79 -4.82
N ASN A 98 16.78 -7.65 -4.67
CA ASN A 98 15.91 -7.37 -3.54
C ASN A 98 14.43 -7.66 -3.84
N GLN A 99 14.16 -8.45 -4.89
CA GLN A 99 12.82 -8.86 -5.30
C GLN A 99 12.69 -10.37 -5.19
N TYR A 100 11.75 -10.82 -4.36
CA TYR A 100 11.46 -12.24 -4.16
C TYR A 100 10.07 -12.57 -4.68
N ILE A 101 9.98 -13.39 -5.71
CA ILE A 101 8.70 -13.74 -6.33
C ILE A 101 8.26 -15.11 -5.83
N LEU A 102 7.06 -15.16 -5.25
CA LEU A 102 6.38 -16.40 -4.92
C LEU A 102 5.52 -16.82 -6.12
N TRP A 103 5.97 -17.88 -6.79
CA TRP A 103 5.35 -18.39 -8.01
C TRP A 103 4.17 -19.34 -7.73
N PRO A 104 3.18 -19.41 -8.65
CA PRO A 104 2.22 -20.50 -8.68
C PRO A 104 2.92 -21.82 -9.08
N PRO A 105 2.29 -23.00 -8.88
CA PRO A 105 2.88 -24.29 -9.23
C PRO A 105 3.31 -24.44 -10.70
N THR A 106 2.71 -23.65 -11.60
CA THR A 106 3.03 -23.61 -13.03
C THR A 106 4.31 -22.85 -13.35
N ASN A 107 4.89 -22.11 -12.39
CA ASN A 107 6.03 -21.20 -12.56
C ASN A 107 5.85 -20.13 -13.65
N THR A 108 4.61 -19.88 -14.08
CA THR A 108 4.25 -18.86 -15.06
C THR A 108 3.02 -18.11 -14.59
N THR A 109 2.90 -16.83 -14.94
CA THR A 109 1.71 -16.02 -14.72
C THR A 109 1.39 -15.24 -15.98
N ASP A 110 0.12 -15.17 -16.34
CA ASP A 110 -0.32 -14.42 -17.51
C ASP A 110 -0.37 -12.92 -17.18
N ASN A 111 0.14 -12.11 -18.10
CA ASN A 111 -0.06 -10.67 -18.06
C ASN A 111 -1.41 -10.36 -18.73
N ILE A 112 -2.49 -10.50 -17.98
CA ILE A 112 -3.85 -10.38 -18.50
C ILE A 112 -4.20 -8.92 -18.79
N VAL A 113 -4.65 -8.66 -20.01
CA VAL A 113 -5.14 -7.35 -20.47
C VAL A 113 -6.64 -7.44 -20.68
N TYR A 114 -7.42 -6.86 -19.77
CA TYR A 114 -8.85 -6.68 -19.97
C TYR A 114 -9.07 -5.44 -20.83
N SER A 115 -9.51 -5.65 -22.07
CA SER A 115 -9.85 -4.58 -23.02
C SER A 115 -10.91 -3.61 -22.49
N GLU A 116 -11.79 -4.07 -21.62
CA GLU A 116 -12.86 -3.32 -20.98
C GLU A 116 -12.33 -2.25 -20.02
N ALA A 117 -11.15 -2.47 -19.43
CA ALA A 117 -10.50 -1.53 -18.51
C ALA A 117 -9.65 -0.46 -19.20
N LEU A 118 -9.51 -0.52 -20.53
CA LEU A 118 -8.76 0.43 -21.36
C LEU A 118 -9.65 1.45 -22.07
N ARG A 119 -10.95 1.49 -21.76
CA ARG A 119 -11.91 2.48 -22.25
C ARG A 119 -12.00 3.70 -21.36
#